data_AF-A0A2D8A4J8-F1
#
_entry.id   AF-A0A2D8A4J8-F1
#
_cell.length_a   1.000
_cell.length_b   1.000
_cell.length_c   1.000
_cell.angle_alpha   90.00
_cell.angle_beta   90.00
_cell.angle_gamma   90.00
#
_symmetry.space_group_name_H-M   'P 1'
#
loop_
_entity.id
_entity.type
_entity.pdbx_description
1 polymer ?
#
loop_
_entity_poly.entity_id
_entity_poly.type
_entity_poly.pdbx_seq_one_letter_code
_entity_poly.pdbx_strand_id
1 'polypeptide(L)' 'MRMNRRLIILRHAHSSRDDLDLDDHDRPLDEIGLRDSPIVAREIIQRGWKPDHIFVSSSLRTLQTLENMGP' A
#
# COMPACT_ATOMS: atom_id res chain seq x y z
N MET A 1 -20.32 -16.63 19.95
CA MET A 1 -19.84 -15.23 19.99
C MET A 1 -19.58 -14.77 18.55
N ARG A 2 -20.00 -13.57 18.15
CA ARG A 2 -19.62 -13.02 16.83
C ARG A 2 -18.17 -12.54 16.90
N MET A 3 -17.32 -13.00 16.00
CA MET A 3 -15.98 -12.44 15.84
C MET A 3 -16.09 -11.07 15.16
N ASN A 4 -15.50 -10.04 15.76
CA ASN A 4 -15.35 -8.74 15.10
C ASN A 4 -14.33 -8.89 13.97
N ARG A 5 -14.78 -8.71 12.73
CA ARG A 5 -13.92 -8.65 11.55
C ARG A 5 -13.76 -7.19 11.15
N ARG A 6 -12.55 -6.80 10.79
CA ARG A 6 -12.24 -5.48 10.23
C ARG A 6 -11.79 -5.64 8.79
N LEU A 7 -12.38 -4.85 7.90
CA LEU A 7 -11.90 -4.69 6.53
C LEU A 7 -11.24 -3.31 6.42
N ILE A 8 -10.01 -3.27 5.89
CA ILE A 8 -9.29 -2.04 5.55
C ILE A 8 -9.21 -1.99 4.04
N ILE A 9 -9.64 -0.88 3.45
CA ILE A 9 -9.49 -0.62 2.01
C ILE A 9 -8.43 0.47 1.88
N LEU A 10 -7.33 0.12 1.22
CA LEU A 10 -6.20 1.00 1.01
C LEU A 10 -5.91 1.10 -0.49
N ARG A 11 -5.82 2.33 -1.00
CA ARG A 11 -5.30 2.59 -2.34
C ARG A 11 -3.77 2.52 -2.32
N HIS A 12 -3.14 2.16 -3.44
CA HIS A 12 -1.71 2.38 -3.59
C HIS A 12 -1.32 3.84 -3.28
N ALA A 13 -0.10 4.02 -2.78
CA ALA A 13 0.48 5.32 -2.55
C ALA A 13 0.73 6.08 -3.87
N HIS A 14 1.24 7.30 -3.79
CA HIS A 14 1.45 8.11 -4.98
C HIS A 14 2.42 7.42 -5.96
N SER A 15 2.08 7.47 -7.26
CA SER A 15 2.77 6.72 -8.32
C SER A 15 3.39 7.67 -9.32
N SER A 16 4.60 7.37 -9.80
CA SER A 16 5.25 8.18 -10.83
C SER A 16 4.48 8.18 -12.16
N ARG A 17 4.63 9.26 -12.91
CA ARG A 17 4.17 9.44 -14.31
C ARG A 17 5.31 9.93 -15.21
N ASP A 18 6.55 9.80 -14.75
CA ASP A 18 7.70 10.45 -15.38
C ASP A 18 8.15 9.74 -16.66
N ASP A 19 7.88 8.43 -16.74
CA ASP A 19 8.13 7.62 -17.93
C ASP A 19 6.81 7.33 -18.65
N LEU A 20 6.71 7.83 -19.88
CA LEU A 20 5.53 7.68 -20.74
C LEU A 20 5.54 6.36 -21.54
N ASP A 21 6.69 5.70 -21.63
CA ASP A 21 6.86 4.44 -22.36
C ASP A 21 6.60 3.21 -21.45
N LEU A 22 6.44 3.42 -20.14
CA LEU A 22 6.04 2.38 -19.19
C LEU A 22 4.55 2.03 -19.30
N ASP A 23 4.27 0.72 -19.37
CA ASP A 23 2.92 0.20 -19.20
C ASP A 23 2.34 0.62 -17.85
N ASP A 24 1.04 0.92 -17.79
CA ASP A 24 0.42 1.40 -16.54
C ASP A 24 0.61 0.42 -15.39
N HIS A 25 0.59 -0.89 -15.67
CA HIS A 25 0.75 -1.93 -14.66
C HIS A 25 2.13 -1.89 -13.98
N ASP A 26 3.15 -1.49 -14.74
CA ASP A 26 4.54 -1.40 -14.33
C ASP A 26 4.92 -0.03 -13.74
N ARG A 27 3.98 0.92 -13.64
CA ARG A 27 4.25 2.23 -13.05
C ARG A 27 4.63 2.10 -11.57
N PRO A 28 5.81 2.59 -11.15
CA PRO A 28 6.27 2.51 -9.77
C PRO A 28 5.67 3.61 -8.88
N LEU A 29 5.94 3.52 -7.58
CA LEU A 29 5.81 4.65 -6.67
C LEU A 29 6.81 5.75 -7.00
N ASP A 30 6.45 6.99 -6.69
CA ASP A 30 7.40 8.10 -6.67
C ASP A 30 7.94 8.34 -5.25
N GLU A 31 8.81 9.34 -5.10
CA GLU A 31 9.42 9.69 -3.81
C GLU A 31 8.37 10.01 -2.72
N ILE A 32 7.25 10.64 -3.11
CA ILE A 32 6.14 10.93 -2.20
C ILE A 32 5.49 9.64 -1.74
N GLY A 33 5.20 8.73 -2.67
CA GLY A 33 4.58 7.43 -2.37
C GLY A 33 5.46 6.57 -1.45
N LEU A 34 6.77 6.54 -1.71
CA LEU A 34 7.75 5.82 -0.89
C LEU A 34 7.80 6.38 0.53
N ARG A 35 7.80 7.71 0.68
CA ARG A 35 7.80 8.39 1.99
C ARG A 35 6.51 8.18 2.77
N ASP A 36 5.36 8.23 2.11
CA ASP A 36 4.07 8.27 2.79
C ASP A 36 3.55 6.87 3.16
N SER A 37 3.91 5.83 2.41
CA SER A 37 3.54 4.43 2.70
C SER A 37 3.83 3.98 4.15
N PRO A 38 5.05 4.17 4.71
CA PRO A 38 5.34 3.78 6.09
C PRO A 38 4.57 4.61 7.14
N ILE A 39 4.15 5.83 6.82
CA ILE A 39 3.34 6.66 7.72
C ILE A 39 1.95 6.04 7.88
N VAL A 40 1.33 5.63 6.78
CA VAL A 40 0.03 4.95 6.80
C VAL A 40 0.10 3.63 7.56
N ALA A 41 1.16 2.85 7.36
CA ALA A 41 1.38 1.61 8.11
C ALA A 41 1.44 1.86 9.62
N ARG A 42 2.20 2.88 10.04
CA ARG A 42 2.32 3.25 11.45
C ARG A 42 0.96 3.60 12.07
N GLU A 43 0.13 4.35 11.37
CA GLU A 43 -1.23 4.70 11.83
C GLU A 43 -2.11 3.46 12.00
N ILE A 44 -2.06 2.52 11.04
CA ILE A 44 -2.80 1.24 11.12
C ILE A 44 -2.37 0.47 12.38
N ILE A 45 -1.06 0.36 12.63
CA ILE A 45 -0.52 -0.37 13.78
C ILE A 45 -0.85 0.31 15.10
N GLN A 46 -0.70 1.65 15.19
CA GLN A 46 -1.00 2.41 16.40
C GLN A 46 -2.48 2.28 16.83
N ARG A 47 -3.38 2.07 15.87
CA ARG A 47 -4.80 1.84 16.14
C ARG A 47 -5.12 0.40 16.56
N GLY A 48 -4.13 -0.49 16.56
CA GLY A 48 -4.31 -1.93 16.79
C GLY A 48 -5.02 -2.63 15.63
N TRP A 49 -4.83 -2.15 14.40
CA TRP A 49 -5.53 -2.63 13.20
C TRP A 49 -4.66 -3.53 12.32
N LYS A 50 -3.66 -4.21 12.89
CA LYS A 50 -2.80 -5.13 12.16
C LYS A 50 -3.66 -6.17 11.40
N PRO A 51 -3.58 -6.26 10.06
CA PRO A 51 -4.33 -7.25 9.30
C PRO A 51 -3.79 -8.66 9.49
N ASP A 52 -4.68 -9.65 9.58
CA ASP A 52 -4.32 -11.07 9.53
C ASP A 52 -4.11 -11.56 8.08
N HIS A 53 -4.81 -10.93 7.13
CA HIS A 53 -4.75 -11.25 5.71
C HIS A 53 -4.67 -9.97 4.88
N ILE A 54 -3.84 -9.99 3.86
CA ILE A 54 -3.66 -8.89 2.91
C ILE A 54 -3.89 -9.45 1.51
N PHE A 55 -4.80 -8.81 0.77
CA PHE A 55 -4.99 -9.03 -0.66
C PHE A 55 -4.45 -7.80 -1.38
N VAL A 56 -3.57 -8.02 -2.36
CA VAL A 56 -2.88 -6.95 -3.08
C VAL A 56 -3.00 -7.19 -4.59
N SER A 57 -3.21 -6.11 -5.34
CA SER A 57 -3.15 -6.14 -6.81
C SER A 57 -1.72 -6.47 -7.26
N SER A 58 -1.59 -7.05 -8.46
CA SER A 58 -0.29 -7.38 -9.04
C SER A 58 0.49 -6.18 -9.60
N SER A 59 -0.12 -4.98 -9.71
CA SER A 59 0.57 -3.80 -10.24
C SER A 59 1.79 -3.40 -9.40
N LEU A 60 2.84 -2.88 -10.03
CA LEU A 60 4.09 -2.57 -9.33
C LEU A 60 3.90 -1.60 -8.17
N ARG A 61 3.18 -0.49 -8.39
CA ARG A 61 2.85 0.50 -7.33
C ARG A 61 2.11 -0.09 -6.13
N THR A 62 1.26 -1.10 -6.30
CA THR A 62 0.55 -1.71 -5.15
C THR A 62 1.47 -2.61 -4.34
N LEU A 63 2.34 -3.36 -5.02
CA LEU A 63 3.36 -4.18 -4.37
C LEU A 63 4.37 -3.31 -3.61
N GLN A 64 4.90 -2.28 -4.26
CA GLN A 64 5.82 -1.33 -3.62
C GLN A 64 5.17 -0.59 -2.46
N THR A 65 3.88 -0.24 -2.53
CA THR A 65 3.17 0.35 -1.38
C THR A 65 3.23 -0.60 -0.19
N LEU A 66 2.87 -1.87 -0.40
CA LEU A 66 2.87 -2.88 0.66
C LEU A 66 4.29 -3.14 1.22
N GLU A 67 5.29 -3.26 0.35
CA GLU A 67 6.68 -3.47 0.76
C GLU A 67 7.20 -2.31 1.61
N ASN A 68 6.88 -1.06 1.25
CA ASN A 68 7.29 0.12 2.00
C ASN A 68 6.50 0.33 3.30
N MET A 69 5.38 -0.38 3.50
CA MET A 69 4.66 -0.38 4.77
C MET A 69 5.38 -1.18 5.86
N GLY A 70 6.37 -2.01 5.49
CA GLY A 70 7.13 -2.84 6.42
C GLY A 70 6.48 -4.20 6.72
N PRO A 71 7.13 -5.01 7.58
CA PRO A 71 6.70 -6.38 7.91
C PRO A 71 5.44 -6.47 8.79
#